data_AF-A0A7K1TZ73-F1
#
_entry.id   AF-A0A7K1TZ73-F1
#
_cell.length_a   1.000
_cell.length_b   1.000
_cell.length_c   1.000
_cell.angle_alpha   90.00
_cell.angle_beta   90.00
_cell.angle_gamma   90.00
#
_symmetry.space_group_name_H-M   'P 1'
#
loop_
_entity.id
_entity.type
_entity.pdbx_description
1 polymer ?
#
loop_
_entity_poly.entity_id
_entity_poly.type
_entity_poly.pdbx_seq_one_letter_code
_entity_poly.pdbx_strand_id
1 'polypeptide(L)'
;MCIDAENEKEILRFLKEDPARIKKFRQIVNLLIEGIRNTELYDKEDIDSGCKDVTAMKMFKKGQNIRLYCKEQKGPLGTYYIIVSELLKKKKSQKNGNTEKTLIKKVSNYDYEIKERPEE
;
A
#
# COMPACT_ATOMS: atom_id res chain seq x y z
N MET A 1 -8.31 7.39 2.47
CA MET A 1 -7.03 6.65 2.56
C MET A 1 -6.97 6.06 3.96
N CYS A 2 -6.74 4.75 4.08
CA CYS A 2 -6.73 4.04 5.36
C CYS A 2 -5.40 3.31 5.55
N ILE A 3 -5.10 2.92 6.79
CA ILE A 3 -3.99 2.05 7.14
C ILE A 3 -4.54 0.88 7.94
N ASP A 4 -4.05 -0.32 7.66
CA ASP A 4 -4.40 -1.50 8.43
C ASP A 4 -4.03 -1.31 9.90
N ALA A 5 -4.98 -1.58 10.81
CA ALA A 5 -4.81 -1.32 12.23
C ALA A 5 -3.76 -2.26 12.87
N GLU A 6 -3.63 -3.49 12.38
CA GLU A 6 -2.66 -4.45 12.90
C GLU A 6 -1.22 -4.04 12.53
N ASN A 7 -1.02 -3.59 11.29
CA ASN A 7 0.29 -3.21 10.76
C ASN A 7 0.61 -1.70 10.91
N GLU A 8 -0.33 -0.88 11.36
CA GLU A 8 -0.19 0.58 11.45
C GLU A 8 1.11 0.98 12.16
N LYS A 9 1.32 0.42 13.36
CA LYS A 9 2.46 0.80 14.21
C LYS A 9 3.79 0.53 13.50
N GLU A 10 3.93 -0.60 12.82
CA GLU A 10 5.14 -0.93 12.09
C GLU A 10 5.33 -0.01 10.88
N ILE A 11 4.28 0.17 10.07
CA ILE A 11 4.34 0.99 8.86
C ILE A 11 4.67 2.43 9.21
N LEU A 12 3.97 3.02 10.18
CA LEU A 12 4.19 4.40 10.59
C LEU A 12 5.57 4.59 11.22
N ARG A 13 6.05 3.65 12.04
CA ARG A 13 7.41 3.69 12.59
C ARG A 13 8.43 3.71 11.47
N PHE A 14 8.36 2.76 10.53
CA PHE A 14 9.29 2.66 9.40
C PHE A 14 9.29 3.90 8.50
N LEU A 15 8.11 4.50 8.27
CA LEU A 15 7.97 5.74 7.51
C LEU A 15 8.55 6.95 8.24
N LYS A 16 8.38 7.03 9.56
CA LYS A 16 8.85 8.15 10.40
C LYS A 16 10.34 8.09 10.73
N GLU A 17 10.97 6.91 10.65
CA GLU A 17 12.42 6.72 10.83
C GLU A 17 13.28 7.52 9.82
N ASP A 18 12.74 7.84 8.65
CA ASP A 18 13.45 8.59 7.60
C ASP A 18 12.52 9.69 7.03
N PRO A 19 12.87 10.98 7.19
CA PRO A 19 12.10 12.10 6.65
C PRO A 19 11.79 11.98 5.15
N ALA A 20 12.68 11.37 4.37
CA ALA A 20 12.45 11.15 2.94
C ALA A 20 11.32 10.14 2.70
N ARG A 21 11.21 9.08 3.52
CA ARG A 21 10.16 8.06 3.41
C ARG A 21 8.79 8.66 3.68
N ILE A 22 8.61 9.36 4.80
CA ILE A 22 7.32 9.98 5.11
C ILE A 22 6.94 11.06 4.08
N LYS A 23 7.91 11.85 3.59
CA LYS A 23 7.65 12.84 2.53
C LYS A 23 7.20 12.17 1.24
N LYS A 24 7.85 11.08 0.83
CA LYS A 24 7.49 10.34 -0.39
C LYS A 24 6.14 9.65 -0.26
N PHE A 25 5.84 9.07 0.91
CA PHE A 25 4.54 8.48 1.20
C PHE A 25 3.42 9.51 1.07
N ARG A 26 3.55 10.66 1.75
CA ARG A 26 2.57 11.76 1.67
C ARG A 26 2.37 12.26 0.24
N GLN A 27 3.45 12.36 -0.56
CA GLN A 27 3.34 12.71 -1.97
C GLN A 27 2.44 11.72 -2.73
N ILE A 28 2.64 10.42 -2.55
CA ILE A 28 1.82 9.40 -3.22
C ILE A 28 0.37 9.48 -2.73
N VAL A 29 0.15 9.61 -1.42
CA VAL A 29 -1.18 9.75 -0.84
C VAL A 29 -1.92 10.97 -1.40
N ASN A 30 -1.27 12.13 -1.50
CA ASN A 30 -1.89 13.34 -2.03
C ASN A 30 -2.34 13.15 -3.50
N LEU A 31 -1.48 12.55 -4.34
CA LEU A 31 -1.84 12.24 -5.73
C LEU A 31 -3.07 11.34 -5.80
N LEU A 32 -3.15 10.30 -4.95
CA LEU A 32 -4.28 9.39 -4.93
C LEU A 32 -5.57 10.05 -4.44
N ILE A 33 -5.48 10.94 -3.45
CA ILE A 33 -6.62 11.74 -2.96
C ILE A 33 -7.13 12.69 -4.05
N GLU A 34 -6.22 13.29 -4.82
CA GLU A 34 -6.54 14.14 -5.98
C GLU A 34 -7.07 13.34 -7.19
N GLY A 35 -7.16 12.01 -7.09
CA GLY A 35 -7.59 11.13 -8.18
C GLY A 35 -6.53 10.93 -9.28
N ILE A 36 -5.30 11.38 -9.06
CA ILE A 36 -4.19 11.26 -10.01
C ILE A 36 -3.51 9.91 -9.83
N ARG A 37 -3.79 8.98 -10.76
CA ARG A 37 -3.12 7.67 -10.78
C ARG A 37 -1.82 7.74 -11.58
N ASN A 38 -0.69 7.61 -10.88
CA ASN A 38 0.63 7.49 -11.49
C ASN A 38 1.16 6.06 -11.34
N THR A 39 1.14 5.27 -12.43
CA THR A 39 1.56 3.85 -12.44
C THR A 39 3.02 3.63 -12.07
N GLU A 40 3.85 4.67 -12.16
CA GLU A 40 5.21 4.60 -11.67
C GLU A 40 5.30 4.58 -10.14
N LEU A 41 4.34 5.19 -9.45
CA LEU A 41 4.31 5.35 -8.00
C LEU A 41 3.24 4.49 -7.32
N TYR A 42 2.16 4.13 -8.01
CA TYR A 42 1.06 3.34 -7.47
C TYR A 42 0.38 2.56 -8.60
N ASP A 43 0.35 1.24 -8.47
CA ASP A 43 -0.11 0.38 -9.56
C ASP A 43 -0.62 -0.97 -9.06
N LYS A 44 -1.32 -1.70 -9.93
CA LYS A 44 -1.80 -3.06 -9.64
C LYS A 44 -0.65 -4.04 -9.50
N GLU A 45 -0.84 -5.02 -8.64
CA GLU A 45 0.06 -6.16 -8.43
C GLU A 45 -0.67 -7.45 -8.80
N ASP A 46 -1.01 -7.59 -10.09
CA ASP A 46 -1.72 -8.76 -10.62
C ASP A 46 -0.72 -9.89 -10.90
N ILE A 47 -0.64 -10.86 -9.99
CA ILE A 47 0.26 -12.03 -10.15
C ILE A 47 -0.45 -13.26 -10.71
N ASP A 48 -1.76 -13.38 -10.53
CA ASP A 48 -2.64 -14.41 -11.07
C ASP A 48 -4.11 -13.93 -11.01
N SER A 49 -5.03 -14.70 -11.59
CA SER A 49 -6.46 -14.35 -11.63
C SER A 49 -7.16 -14.42 -10.26
N GLY A 50 -6.54 -15.05 -9.26
CA GLY A 50 -7.04 -15.14 -7.90
C GLY A 50 -6.66 -13.93 -7.04
N CYS A 51 -5.62 -13.19 -7.42
CA CYS A 51 -5.17 -12.00 -6.72
C CYS A 51 -5.89 -10.76 -7.27
N LYS A 52 -6.86 -10.24 -6.52
CA LYS A 52 -7.69 -9.10 -6.94
C LYS A 52 -7.58 -7.93 -5.99
N ASP A 53 -7.68 -6.75 -6.57
CA ASP A 53 -7.73 -5.46 -5.88
C ASP A 53 -6.48 -5.18 -5.04
N VAL A 54 -5.34 -5.78 -5.42
CA VAL A 54 -4.04 -5.53 -4.78
C VAL A 54 -3.27 -4.51 -5.61
N THR A 55 -2.76 -3.50 -4.93
CA THR A 55 -1.88 -2.48 -5.50
C THR A 55 -0.65 -2.29 -4.64
N ALA A 56 0.35 -1.57 -5.14
CA ALA A 56 1.51 -1.20 -4.34
C ALA A 56 1.92 0.26 -4.56
N MET A 57 2.18 0.97 -3.46
CA MET A 57 2.94 2.21 -3.50
C MET A 57 4.42 1.87 -3.71
N LYS A 58 4.99 2.34 -4.83
CA LYS A 58 6.35 2.04 -5.30
C LYS A 58 7.29 3.17 -4.88
N MET A 59 7.96 3.01 -3.74
CA MET A 59 8.83 4.05 -3.18
C MET A 59 10.30 3.80 -3.57
N PHE A 60 10.96 4.85 -4.08
CA PHE A 60 12.40 4.84 -4.42
C PHE A 60 12.83 3.68 -5.35
N LYS A 61 12.21 3.57 -6.54
CA LYS A 61 12.40 2.51 -7.56
C LYS A 61 13.84 2.19 -8.00
N LYS A 62 14.85 2.98 -7.62
CA LYS A 62 16.27 2.78 -7.96
C LYS A 62 17.21 2.77 -6.73
N GLY A 63 16.70 2.38 -5.57
CA GLY A 63 17.51 2.31 -4.34
C GLY A 63 16.86 1.42 -3.29
N GLN A 64 16.17 2.03 -2.32
CA GLN A 64 15.50 1.28 -1.26
C GLN A 64 14.43 0.33 -1.82
N ASN A 65 13.79 0.70 -2.93
CA ASN A 65 12.74 -0.10 -3.61
C ASN A 65 11.71 -0.65 -2.62
N ILE A 66 11.21 0.23 -1.76
CA ILE A 66 10.22 -0.07 -0.74
C ILE A 66 8.86 -0.27 -1.44
N ARG A 67 8.09 -1.25 -0.97
CA ARG A 67 6.69 -1.43 -1.37
C ARG A 67 5.79 -1.37 -0.15
N LEU A 68 4.73 -0.58 -0.26
CA LEU A 68 3.59 -0.65 0.64
C LEU A 68 2.44 -1.25 -0.16
N TYR A 69 2.13 -2.51 0.10
CA TYR A 69 1.03 -3.20 -0.56
C TYR A 69 -0.29 -2.72 0.03
N CYS A 70 -1.24 -2.45 -0.85
CA CYS A 70 -2.54 -1.92 -0.50
C CYS A 70 -3.64 -2.84 -1.02
N LYS A 71 -4.74 -2.91 -0.26
CA LYS A 71 -6.01 -3.45 -0.73
C LYS A 71 -6.90 -2.29 -1.16
N GLU A 72 -7.48 -2.40 -2.35
CA GLU A 72 -8.52 -1.49 -2.83
C GLU A 72 -9.90 -2.12 -2.56
N GLN A 73 -10.86 -1.35 -2.06
CA GLN A 73 -12.24 -1.83 -1.90
C GLN A 73 -13.25 -0.68 -2.00
N LYS A 74 -14.49 -1.01 -2.36
CA LYS A 74 -15.60 -0.06 -2.39
C LYS A 74 -16.44 -0.20 -1.12
N GLY A 75 -16.73 0.93 -0.49
CA GLY A 75 -17.66 1.01 0.62
C GLY A 75 -19.12 0.94 0.19
N PRO A 76 -20.04 0.77 1.17
CA PRO A 76 -21.48 0.72 0.91
C PRO A 76 -22.05 1.97 0.22
N LEU A 77 -21.46 3.14 0.49
CA LEU A 77 -21.89 4.43 -0.07
C LEU A 77 -21.12 4.82 -1.35
N GLY A 78 -20.44 3.86 -1.99
CA GLY A 78 -19.65 4.12 -3.20
C GLY A 78 -18.28 4.76 -2.93
N THR A 79 -17.94 5.08 -1.69
CA THR A 79 -16.61 5.55 -1.29
C THR A 79 -15.54 4.54 -1.66
N TYR A 80 -14.47 5.01 -2.29
CA TYR A 80 -13.34 4.17 -2.65
C TYR A 80 -12.27 4.20 -1.55
N TYR A 81 -12.00 3.04 -0.96
CA TYR A 81 -10.97 2.87 0.04
C TYR A 81 -9.73 2.25 -0.58
N ILE A 82 -8.60 2.86 -0.26
CA ILE A 82 -7.28 2.24 -0.40
C ILE A 82 -6.83 1.98 1.03
N ILE A 83 -6.36 0.78 1.34
CA ILE A 83 -5.91 0.39 2.68
C ILE A 83 -4.46 -0.04 2.58
N VAL A 84 -3.55 0.76 3.15
CA VAL A 84 -2.13 0.39 3.23
C VAL A 84 -2.00 -0.76 4.23
N SER A 85 -1.63 -1.94 3.74
CA SER A 85 -1.77 -3.21 4.47
C SER A 85 -0.43 -3.81 4.90
N GLU A 86 0.51 -3.96 3.97
CA GLU A 86 1.76 -4.71 4.22
C GLU A 86 2.99 -3.93 3.76
N LEU A 87 4.05 -3.98 4.56
CA LEU A 87 5.33 -3.34 4.27
C LEU A 87 6.36 -4.34 3.76
N LEU A 88 6.93 -4.05 2.60
CA LEU A 88 8.16 -4.66 2.13
C LEU A 88 9.27 -3.60 2.11
N LYS A 89 10.17 -3.68 3.10
CA LYS A 89 11.26 -2.72 3.30
C LYS A 89 12.23 -2.63 2.13
N LYS A 90 12.39 -3.71 1.35
CA LYS A 90 13.24 -3.73 0.16
C LYS A 90 12.86 -4.87 -0.77
N LYS A 91 12.40 -4.52 -1.96
CA LYS A 91 12.22 -5.45 -3.08
C LYS A 91 13.57 -5.68 -3.77
N LYS A 92 14.00 -6.95 -3.87
CA LYS A 92 15.36 -7.32 -4.32
C LYS A 92 15.52 -7.32 -5.84
N SER A 93 14.45 -7.57 -6.60
CA SER A 93 14.49 -7.66 -8.06
C SER A 93 13.32 -6.93 -8.69
N GLN A 94 13.35 -6.71 -10.01
CA GLN A 94 12.22 -6.06 -10.70
C GLN A 94 10.98 -6.97 -10.75
N LYS A 95 11.17 -8.29 -10.91
CA LYS A 95 10.08 -9.27 -10.94
C LYS A 95 9.60 -9.63 -9.53
N ASN A 96 8.36 -10.09 -9.40
CA ASN A 96 7.86 -10.60 -8.11
C ASN A 96 8.48 -11.97 -7.80
N GLY A 97 9.24 -12.03 -6.71
CA GLY A 97 9.76 -13.28 -6.14
C GLY A 97 8.77 -13.90 -5.17
N ASN A 98 9.21 -14.93 -4.44
CA ASN A 98 8.33 -15.66 -3.54
C ASN A 98 7.81 -14.80 -2.38
N THR A 99 8.65 -13.92 -1.83
CA THR A 99 8.24 -13.00 -0.75
C THR A 99 7.16 -12.04 -1.22
N GLU A 100 7.35 -11.39 -2.38
CA GLU A 100 6.36 -10.46 -2.92
C GLU A 100 5.06 -11.16 -3.26
N LYS A 101 5.13 -12.33 -3.91
CA LYS A 101 3.92 -13.12 -4.22
C LYS A 101 3.17 -13.54 -2.95
N THR A 102 3.88 -13.89 -1.88
CA THR A 102 3.26 -14.27 -0.60
C THR A 102 2.52 -13.08 0.01
N LEU A 103 3.15 -11.90 0.04
CA LEU A 103 2.51 -10.68 0.54
C LEU A 103 1.30 -10.29 -0.31
N ILE A 104 1.42 -10.34 -1.64
CA ILE A 104 0.32 -10.02 -2.56
C ILE A 104 -0.87 -10.97 -2.33
N LYS A 105 -0.63 -12.28 -2.21
CA LYS A 105 -1.69 -13.26 -1.90
C LYS A 105 -2.32 -13.01 -0.54
N LYS A 106 -1.50 -12.70 0.47
CA LYS A 106 -1.96 -12.35 1.82
C LYS A 106 -2.91 -11.16 1.77
N VAL A 107 -2.48 -10.05 1.15
CA VAL A 107 -3.28 -8.83 1.00
C VAL A 107 -4.54 -9.06 0.17
N SER A 108 -4.48 -9.88 -0.88
CA SER A 108 -5.65 -10.20 -1.71
C SER A 108 -6.79 -10.83 -0.90
N ASN A 109 -6.46 -11.61 0.14
CA ASN A 109 -7.43 -12.30 0.99
C ASN A 109 -7.92 -11.46 2.17
N TYR A 110 -7.44 -10.24 2.32
CA TYR A 110 -7.94 -9.34 3.36
C TYR A 110 -9.33 -8.80 3.02
N ASP A 111 -10.15 -8.74 4.05
CA ASP A 111 -11.45 -8.08 4.06
C ASP A 111 -11.47 -7.08 5.21
N TYR A 112 -11.74 -5.80 4.91
CA TYR A 112 -11.59 -4.71 5.86
C TYR A 112 -12.93 -4.12 6.28
N GLU A 113 -13.12 -4.04 7.59
CA GLU A 113 -14.07 -3.11 8.20
C GLU A 113 -13.43 -1.73 8.34
N ILE A 114 -14.07 -0.69 7.79
CA ILE A 114 -13.54 0.69 7.87
C ILE A 114 -14.03 1.35 9.15
N LYS A 115 -13.10 1.83 9.97
CA LYS A 115 -13.37 2.56 11.21
C LYS A 115 -12.79 3.96 11.14
N GLU A 116 -13.55 4.94 11.60
CA GLU A 116 -13.05 6.30 11.79
C GLU A 116 -12.12 6.32 13.01
N ARG A 117 -11.03 7.10 12.91
CA ARG A 117 -10.15 7.32 14.04
C ARG A 117 -10.83 8.31 14.99
N PRO A 118 -10.97 8.02 16.29
CA PRO A 118 -11.43 9.02 17.24
C PRO A 118 -10.46 10.21 17.22
N GLU A 119 -10.99 11.43 17.29
CA GLU A 119 -10.18 12.63 17.46
C GLU A 119 -9.45 12.53 18.81
N GLU A 120 -8.12 12.66 18.79
CA GLU A 120 -7.27 12.75 20.00
C GLU A 120 -7.26 14.17 20.56
#